data_AF-A0A4Q5TQB2-F1
#
_entry.id   AF-A0A4Q5TQB2-F1
#
_cell.length_a   1.000
_cell.length_b   1.000
_cell.length_c   1.000
_cell.angle_alpha   90.00
_cell.angle_beta   90.00
_cell.angle_gamma   90.00
#
_symmetry.space_group_name_H-M   'P 1'
#
loop_
_entity.id
_entity.type
_entity.pdbx_description
1 polymer ?
#
loop_
_entity_poly.entity_id
_entity_poly.type
_entity_poly.pdbx_seq_one_letter_code
_entity_poly.pdbx_strand_id
1 'polypeptide(L)'
;MTNLTRLICLLLLLAGSFQAKSQVPLLNSHAASRATLFLDFDGHTVDGTAWNYNGPIVCGGSGLAQTQITEVFNRVAEDFAPFDLNVTTDSTKYRSAPSDKRMRVIVTVSSSWYGVAGGVAFVGSFNWGDDTPCFIFSALHQYRVKDISEATSHEAGHTLGLFHQADYDGSCNKLSDY
;
A
#
# COMPACT_ATOMS: atom_id res chain seq x y z
N MET A 1 -18.84 -51.69 9.88
CA MET A 1 -18.86 -50.58 8.89
C MET A 1 -18.49 -49.22 9.47
N THR A 2 -18.23 -49.09 10.79
CA THR A 2 -17.93 -47.81 11.49
C THR A 2 -16.45 -47.42 11.54
N ASN A 3 -15.53 -48.37 11.29
CA ASN A 3 -14.08 -48.11 11.28
C ASN A 3 -13.55 -47.61 9.93
N LEU A 4 -14.27 -47.89 8.83
CA LEU A 4 -13.85 -47.46 7.49
C LEU A 4 -14.07 -45.96 7.28
N THR A 5 -15.17 -45.42 7.81
CA THR A 5 -15.49 -43.98 7.77
C THR A 5 -14.52 -43.14 8.62
N ARG A 6 -14.06 -43.65 9.77
CA ARG A 6 -13.05 -42.97 10.59
C ARG A 6 -11.67 -42.92 9.91
N LEU A 7 -11.30 -43.97 9.18
CA LEU A 7 -10.03 -44.04 8.45
C LEU A 7 -10.01 -43.12 7.23
N ILE A 8 -11.15 -43.00 6.52
CA ILE A 8 -11.32 -42.10 5.36
C ILE A 8 -11.26 -40.62 5.78
N CYS A 9 -11.86 -40.24 6.92
CA CYS A 9 -11.77 -38.86 7.42
C CYS A 9 -10.35 -38.44 7.83
N LEU A 10 -9.53 -39.38 8.32
CA LEU A 10 -8.14 -39.10 8.71
C LEU A 10 -7.21 -38.95 7.49
N LEU A 11 -7.46 -39.70 6.41
CA LEU A 11 -6.70 -39.63 5.15
C LEU A 11 -7.02 -38.38 4.32
N LEU A 12 -8.26 -37.87 4.37
CA LEU A 12 -8.66 -36.62 3.70
C LEU A 12 -8.03 -35.36 4.34
N LEU A 13 -7.67 -35.41 5.62
CA LEU A 13 -6.97 -34.32 6.31
C LEU A 13 -5.49 -34.18 5.92
N LEU A 14 -4.86 -35.24 5.40
CA LEU A 14 -3.44 -35.23 4.98
C LEU A 14 -3.22 -34.89 3.49
N ALA A 15 -4.27 -34.86 2.66
CA ALA A 15 -4.16 -34.59 1.22
C ALA A 15 -4.34 -33.10 0.85
N GLY A 16 -4.65 -32.24 1.83
CA GLY A 16 -4.78 -30.80 1.63
C GLY A 16 -3.42 -30.12 1.63
N SER A 17 -2.90 -29.80 0.45
CA SER A 17 -1.78 -28.86 0.32
C SER A 17 -2.22 -27.49 0.81
N PHE A 18 -1.90 -27.14 2.05
CA PHE A 18 -2.06 -25.77 2.55
C PHE A 18 -1.07 -24.87 1.81
N GLN A 19 -1.55 -24.01 0.91
CA GLN A 19 -0.77 -22.87 0.45
C GLN A 19 -0.68 -21.89 1.62
N ALA A 20 0.39 -21.99 2.40
CA ALA A 20 0.77 -20.93 3.31
C ALA A 20 1.13 -19.70 2.48
N LYS A 21 0.26 -18.67 2.48
CA LYS A 21 0.66 -17.36 1.98
C LYS A 21 1.73 -16.82 2.92
N SER A 22 2.89 -16.56 2.37
CA SER A 22 3.97 -15.88 3.07
C SER A 22 3.46 -14.56 3.67
N GLN A 23 3.63 -14.36 4.98
CA GLN A 23 3.19 -13.16 5.68
C GLN A 23 4.03 -11.94 5.27
N VAL A 24 3.40 -10.76 5.22
CA VAL A 24 4.11 -9.48 5.06
C VAL A 24 5.07 -9.29 6.24
N PRO A 25 6.37 -9.07 6.02
CA PRO A 25 7.32 -8.80 7.10
C PRO A 25 6.88 -7.59 7.92
N LEU A 26 7.03 -7.62 9.25
CA LEU A 26 6.71 -6.49 10.12
C LEU A 26 7.94 -5.59 10.27
N LEU A 27 7.94 -4.44 9.59
CA LEU A 27 9.07 -3.53 9.48
C LEU A 27 8.68 -2.14 9.98
N ASN A 28 9.63 -1.42 10.58
CA ASN A 28 9.47 -0.06 11.07
C ASN A 28 10.77 0.72 10.87
N SER A 29 10.68 1.92 10.30
CA SER A 29 11.83 2.81 10.09
C SER A 29 12.10 3.67 11.32
N HIS A 30 11.05 4.16 11.98
CA HIS A 30 11.14 5.00 13.17
C HIS A 30 9.95 4.77 14.11
N ALA A 31 9.94 3.61 14.79
CA ALA A 31 8.78 3.12 15.56
C ALA A 31 8.31 4.02 16.73
N ALA A 32 9.08 5.04 17.10
CA ALA A 32 8.75 6.01 18.14
C ALA A 32 8.00 7.25 17.60
N SER A 33 8.03 7.50 16.27
CA SER A 33 7.32 8.62 15.67
C SER A 33 5.80 8.46 15.82
N ARG A 34 5.12 9.58 16.05
CA ARG A 34 3.65 9.64 16.08
C ARG A 34 3.03 9.64 14.69
N ALA A 35 3.72 10.24 13.72
CA ALA A 35 3.26 10.27 12.34
C ALA A 35 3.59 8.92 11.70
N THR A 36 2.66 8.30 10.98
CA THR A 36 2.86 6.94 10.43
C THR A 36 2.40 6.83 8.98
N LEU A 37 3.31 6.37 8.12
CA LEU A 37 3.00 5.94 6.76
C LEU A 37 2.99 4.42 6.73
N PHE A 38 1.81 3.82 6.53
CA PHE A 38 1.65 2.37 6.50
C PHE A 38 1.59 1.85 5.07
N LEU A 39 2.56 1.02 4.70
CA LEU A 39 2.63 0.33 3.42
C LEU A 39 1.88 -1.00 3.52
N ASP A 40 0.67 -1.03 2.95
CA ASP A 40 -0.26 -2.15 2.97
C ASP A 40 -0.05 -3.02 1.71
N PHE A 41 0.49 -4.22 1.90
CA PHE A 41 0.82 -5.15 0.81
C PHE A 41 -0.09 -6.38 0.74
N ASP A 42 -0.92 -6.62 1.76
CA ASP A 42 -1.77 -7.81 1.87
C ASP A 42 -3.22 -7.58 1.40
N GLY A 43 -3.61 -6.31 1.21
CA GLY A 43 -4.87 -5.92 0.59
C GLY A 43 -5.84 -5.34 1.61
N HIS A 44 -6.83 -4.62 1.10
CA HIS A 44 -7.75 -3.86 1.94
C HIS A 44 -9.08 -3.63 1.22
N THR A 45 -10.17 -3.54 1.98
CA THR A 45 -11.45 -3.05 1.45
C THR A 45 -11.60 -1.61 1.85
N VAL A 46 -11.59 -0.71 0.88
CA VAL A 46 -11.79 0.73 1.07
C VAL A 46 -13.29 1.02 0.96
N ASP A 47 -13.86 1.56 2.03
CA ASP A 47 -15.27 1.93 2.12
C ASP A 47 -15.43 3.20 2.98
N GLY A 48 -16.47 3.99 2.72
CA GLY A 48 -16.76 5.22 3.45
C GLY A 48 -15.78 6.38 3.22
N THR A 49 -14.96 6.34 2.17
CA THR A 49 -13.97 7.37 1.83
C THR A 49 -14.36 8.15 0.57
N ALA A 50 -13.63 9.23 0.27
CA ALA A 50 -13.82 10.02 -0.96
C ALA A 50 -13.64 9.19 -2.26
N TRP A 51 -12.98 8.03 -2.20
CA TRP A 51 -12.83 7.12 -3.35
C TRP A 51 -14.11 6.36 -3.72
N ASN A 52 -15.09 6.27 -2.82
CA ASN A 52 -16.22 5.36 -2.94
C ASN A 52 -17.42 5.93 -3.73
N TYR A 53 -17.16 6.65 -4.83
CA TYR A 53 -18.23 7.21 -5.68
C TYR A 53 -19.04 6.13 -6.43
N ASN A 54 -18.44 4.95 -6.67
CA ASN A 54 -19.07 3.78 -7.29
C ASN A 54 -19.16 2.58 -6.32
N GLY A 55 -19.18 2.84 -5.00
CA GLY A 55 -19.24 1.81 -3.95
C GLY A 55 -17.87 1.39 -3.41
N PRO A 56 -17.83 0.33 -2.57
CA PRO A 56 -16.60 -0.17 -1.95
C PRO A 56 -15.58 -0.66 -2.97
N ILE A 57 -14.29 -0.44 -2.71
CA ILE A 57 -13.18 -0.91 -3.53
C ILE A 57 -12.50 -2.07 -2.80
N VAL A 58 -12.43 -3.24 -3.43
CA VAL A 58 -11.75 -4.43 -2.88
C VAL A 58 -10.37 -4.58 -3.51
N CYS A 59 -9.34 -4.26 -2.74
CA CYS A 59 -7.95 -4.36 -3.16
C CYS A 59 -7.37 -5.74 -2.81
N GLY A 60 -6.83 -6.44 -3.82
CA GLY A 60 -5.99 -7.60 -3.59
C GLY A 60 -4.61 -7.20 -3.08
N GLY A 61 -3.89 -8.14 -2.47
CA GLY A 61 -2.48 -7.91 -2.10
C GLY A 61 -1.59 -7.59 -3.30
N SER A 62 -0.42 -7.03 -3.02
CA SER A 62 0.53 -6.50 -4.01
C SER A 62 1.07 -7.50 -5.03
N GLY A 63 1.04 -8.79 -4.74
CA GLY A 63 1.68 -9.84 -5.55
C GLY A 63 3.20 -9.94 -5.40
N LEU A 64 3.80 -9.13 -4.51
CA LEU A 64 5.24 -9.13 -4.26
C LEU A 64 5.67 -10.23 -3.28
N ALA A 65 6.88 -10.76 -3.45
CA ALA A 65 7.55 -11.63 -2.49
C ALA A 65 8.07 -10.85 -1.27
N GLN A 66 8.34 -11.51 -0.14
CA GLN A 66 8.82 -10.84 1.09
C GLN A 66 10.11 -10.03 0.88
N THR A 67 11.04 -10.56 0.09
CA THR A 67 12.30 -9.88 -0.23
C THR A 67 12.05 -8.59 -1.02
N GLN A 68 11.09 -8.61 -1.94
CA GLN A 68 10.66 -7.43 -2.71
C GLN A 68 9.94 -6.42 -1.82
N ILE A 69 9.04 -6.87 -0.92
CA ILE A 69 8.37 -6.01 0.05
C ILE A 69 9.40 -5.31 0.96
N THR A 70 10.40 -6.04 1.43
CA THR A 70 11.48 -5.48 2.26
C THR A 70 12.29 -4.44 1.48
N GLU A 71 12.57 -4.68 0.20
CA GLU A 71 13.26 -3.69 -0.64
C GLU A 71 12.41 -2.43 -0.88
N VAL A 72 11.11 -2.58 -1.19
CA VAL A 72 10.19 -1.42 -1.31
C VAL A 72 10.17 -0.63 0.00
N PHE A 73 10.02 -1.32 1.13
CA PHE A 73 10.05 -0.70 2.46
C PHE A 73 11.34 0.10 2.68
N ASN A 74 12.52 -0.49 2.39
CA ASN A 74 13.80 0.18 2.63
C ASN A 74 13.96 1.43 1.76
N ARG A 75 13.56 1.38 0.49
CA ARG A 75 13.65 2.52 -0.43
C ARG A 75 12.73 3.67 0.02
N VAL A 76 11.48 3.36 0.33
CA VAL A 76 10.52 4.36 0.80
C VAL A 76 10.93 4.91 2.17
N ALA A 77 11.40 4.06 3.08
CA ALA A 77 11.92 4.49 4.38
C ALA A 77 13.10 5.47 4.23
N GLU A 78 13.99 5.25 3.27
CA GLU A 78 15.11 6.17 2.99
C GLU A 78 14.61 7.53 2.46
N ASP A 79 13.64 7.54 1.54
CA ASP A 79 13.06 8.79 1.01
C ASP A 79 12.44 9.66 2.12
N PHE A 80 11.90 9.02 3.16
CA PHE A 80 11.29 9.68 4.31
C PHE A 80 12.21 9.82 5.54
N ALA A 81 13.46 9.34 5.48
CA ALA A 81 14.40 9.37 6.60
C ALA A 81 14.67 10.77 7.20
N PRO A 82 14.63 11.88 6.45
CA PRO A 82 14.78 13.23 7.02
C PRO A 82 13.63 13.69 7.91
N PHE A 83 12.48 13.01 7.91
CA PHE A 83 11.27 13.44 8.61
C PHE A 83 11.04 12.63 9.90
N ASP A 84 10.39 13.24 10.89
CA ASP A 84 9.89 12.51 12.05
C ASP A 84 8.63 11.71 11.67
N LEU A 85 8.82 10.64 10.89
CA LEU A 85 7.77 9.80 10.32
C LEU A 85 8.15 8.32 10.44
N ASN A 86 7.22 7.49 10.90
CA ASN A 86 7.38 6.04 10.84
C ASN A 86 6.82 5.50 9.52
N VAL A 87 7.67 5.14 8.57
CA VAL A 87 7.31 4.20 7.50
C VAL A 87 7.25 2.80 8.09
N THR A 88 6.15 2.08 7.89
CA THR A 88 5.90 0.77 8.49
C THR A 88 5.10 -0.15 7.59
N THR A 89 5.29 -1.47 7.72
CA THR A 89 4.41 -2.51 7.17
C THR A 89 3.58 -3.19 8.27
N ASP A 90 3.63 -2.67 9.49
CA ASP A 90 2.90 -3.17 10.65
C ASP A 90 1.60 -2.37 10.85
N SER A 91 0.48 -3.01 10.51
CA SER A 91 -0.86 -2.41 10.68
C SER A 91 -1.23 -2.10 12.14
N THR A 92 -0.53 -2.66 13.13
CA THR A 92 -0.75 -2.29 14.55
C THR A 92 -0.20 -0.89 14.84
N LYS A 93 0.90 -0.51 14.19
CA LYS A 93 1.50 0.82 14.29
C LYS A 93 0.60 1.87 13.66
N TYR A 94 0.08 1.59 12.47
CA TYR A 94 -0.96 2.42 11.83
C TYR A 94 -2.15 2.66 12.76
N ARG A 95 -2.70 1.59 13.34
CA ARG A 95 -3.88 1.67 14.22
C ARG A 95 -3.61 2.44 15.51
N SER A 96 -2.37 2.42 16.02
CA SER A 96 -1.97 3.17 17.21
C SER A 96 -1.66 4.64 16.95
N ALA A 97 -1.37 5.02 15.70
CA ALA A 97 -1.11 6.40 15.32
C ALA A 97 -2.41 7.24 15.37
N PRO A 98 -2.33 8.54 15.71
CA PRO A 98 -3.47 9.45 15.61
C PRO A 98 -4.07 9.43 14.19
N SER A 99 -5.40 9.47 14.08
CA SER A 99 -6.08 9.38 12.77
C SER A 99 -5.68 10.52 11.83
N ASP A 100 -5.43 11.71 12.36
CA ASP A 100 -4.97 12.91 11.65
C ASP A 100 -3.44 12.95 11.40
N LYS A 101 -2.72 11.88 11.76
CA LYS A 101 -1.27 11.75 11.57
C LYS A 101 -0.88 10.39 11.01
N ARG A 102 -1.75 9.80 10.20
CA ARG A 102 -1.47 8.52 9.57
C ARG A 102 -2.00 8.47 8.15
N MET A 103 -1.28 7.76 7.29
CA MET A 103 -1.70 7.48 5.93
C MET A 103 -1.50 6.00 5.63
N ARG A 104 -2.51 5.38 5.01
CA ARG A 104 -2.41 4.03 4.45
C ARG A 104 -2.10 4.16 2.97
N VAL A 105 -1.02 3.51 2.56
CA VAL A 105 -0.59 3.37 1.17
C VAL A 105 -0.87 1.93 0.74
N ILE A 106 -1.90 1.74 -0.08
CA ILE A 106 -2.32 0.40 -0.52
C ILE A 106 -1.54 0.04 -1.79
N VAL A 107 -0.61 -0.90 -1.68
CA VAL A 107 0.11 -1.48 -2.81
C VAL A 107 -0.66 -2.72 -3.29
N THR A 108 -1.32 -2.61 -4.44
CA THR A 108 -2.32 -3.58 -4.88
C THR A 108 -2.21 -3.92 -6.36
N VAL A 109 -2.57 -5.16 -6.70
CA VAL A 109 -2.81 -5.58 -8.10
C VAL A 109 -4.11 -4.99 -8.68
N SER A 110 -5.01 -4.46 -7.84
CA SER A 110 -6.35 -4.01 -8.24
C SER A 110 -6.34 -2.55 -8.73
N SER A 111 -6.36 -2.34 -10.04
CA SER A 111 -6.41 -1.00 -10.67
C SER A 111 -7.66 -0.71 -11.51
N SER A 112 -8.49 -1.73 -11.78
CA SER A 112 -9.60 -1.64 -12.74
C SER A 112 -10.68 -0.61 -12.39
N TRP A 113 -10.79 -0.24 -11.11
CA TRP A 113 -11.73 0.76 -10.62
C TRP A 113 -11.28 2.20 -10.93
N TYR A 114 -9.99 2.42 -11.17
CA TYR A 114 -9.40 3.73 -11.43
C TYR A 114 -9.05 3.95 -12.90
N GLY A 115 -8.30 3.02 -13.50
CA GLY A 115 -7.82 3.14 -14.89
C GLY A 115 -6.32 2.86 -15.03
N VAL A 116 -5.67 3.53 -15.99
CA VAL A 116 -4.24 3.35 -16.29
C VAL A 116 -3.42 4.47 -15.64
N ALA A 117 -2.83 4.18 -14.47
CA ALA A 117 -1.91 5.05 -13.75
C ALA A 117 -0.89 4.21 -12.97
N GLY A 118 0.22 4.81 -12.52
CA GLY A 118 1.17 4.15 -11.61
C GLY A 118 0.65 4.08 -10.17
N GLY A 119 -0.16 5.06 -9.78
CA GLY A 119 -0.80 5.19 -8.50
C GLY A 119 -1.80 6.34 -8.51
N VAL A 120 -2.43 6.58 -7.36
CA VAL A 120 -3.27 7.77 -7.16
C VAL A 120 -3.39 8.13 -5.67
N ALA A 121 -3.35 9.42 -5.38
CA ALA A 121 -3.60 10.01 -4.08
C ALA A 121 -4.51 11.26 -4.17
N PHE A 122 -5.24 11.55 -3.10
CA PHE A 122 -5.79 12.89 -2.89
C PHE A 122 -4.71 13.79 -2.30
N VAL A 123 -4.51 14.96 -2.89
CA VAL A 123 -3.50 15.90 -2.43
C VAL A 123 -3.88 16.45 -1.05
N GLY A 124 -2.94 16.38 -0.10
CA GLY A 124 -3.13 16.87 1.26
C GLY A 124 -4.01 15.98 2.16
N SER A 125 -4.28 14.72 1.77
CA SER A 125 -5.14 13.82 2.53
C SER A 125 -4.52 13.23 3.81
N PHE A 126 -3.22 13.43 4.05
CA PHE A 126 -2.51 12.82 5.20
C PHE A 126 -3.15 13.13 6.56
N ASN A 127 -3.79 14.29 6.70
CA ASN A 127 -4.35 14.77 7.96
C ASN A 127 -5.89 14.76 8.02
N TRP A 128 -6.59 14.17 7.03
CA TRP A 128 -8.06 14.17 7.00
C TRP A 128 -8.68 13.35 8.12
N GLY A 129 -8.00 12.30 8.57
CA GLY A 129 -8.45 11.48 9.70
C GLY A 129 -9.68 10.61 9.44
N ASP A 130 -10.06 10.44 8.18
CA ASP A 130 -11.20 9.64 7.72
C ASP A 130 -10.78 8.29 7.10
N ASP A 131 -9.51 7.91 7.27
CA ASP A 131 -8.89 6.71 6.72
C ASP A 131 -8.87 6.62 5.16
N THR A 132 -9.07 7.74 4.45
CA THR A 132 -8.88 7.82 2.99
C THR A 132 -7.43 7.45 2.61
N PRO A 133 -7.19 6.33 1.88
CA PRO A 133 -5.84 5.90 1.51
C PRO A 133 -5.35 6.54 0.20
N CYS A 134 -4.09 6.29 -0.14
CA CYS A 134 -3.59 6.37 -1.51
C CYS A 134 -3.23 4.97 -2.05
N PHE A 135 -3.09 4.84 -3.37
CA PHE A 135 -2.96 3.54 -4.04
C PHE A 135 -1.76 3.49 -4.97
N ILE A 136 -1.08 2.34 -4.99
CA ILE A 136 -0.02 2.02 -5.95
C ILE A 136 -0.43 0.74 -6.67
N PHE A 137 -0.43 0.79 -8.00
CA PHE A 137 -0.92 -0.31 -8.83
C PHE A 137 0.24 -1.22 -9.26
N SER A 138 0.62 -2.16 -8.39
CA SER A 138 1.82 -3.00 -8.56
C SER A 138 1.84 -3.80 -9.87
N ALA A 139 0.68 -4.26 -10.33
CA ALA A 139 0.54 -4.97 -11.61
C ALA A 139 0.81 -4.06 -12.82
N LEU A 140 0.43 -2.78 -12.77
CA LEU A 140 0.69 -1.81 -13.84
C LEU A 140 2.17 -1.40 -13.89
N HIS A 141 2.88 -1.50 -12.77
CA HIS A 141 4.35 -1.41 -12.71
C HIS A 141 5.07 -2.71 -13.09
N GLN A 142 4.36 -3.73 -13.57
CA GLN A 142 4.91 -5.03 -13.93
C GLN A 142 5.72 -5.68 -12.79
N TYR A 143 5.34 -5.41 -11.53
CA TYR A 143 6.02 -5.88 -10.32
C TYR A 143 7.50 -5.42 -10.20
N ARG A 144 7.89 -4.36 -10.91
CA ARG A 144 9.24 -3.78 -10.82
C ARG A 144 9.37 -3.03 -9.50
N VAL A 145 10.17 -3.59 -8.59
CA VAL A 145 10.37 -3.07 -7.22
C VAL A 145 10.78 -1.60 -7.21
N LYS A 146 11.71 -1.20 -8.08
CA LYS A 146 12.16 0.19 -8.19
C LYS A 146 10.97 1.13 -8.48
N ASP A 147 10.21 0.83 -9.52
CA ASP A 147 9.09 1.67 -9.99
C ASP A 147 7.97 1.72 -8.95
N ILE A 148 7.68 0.60 -8.29
CA ILE A 148 6.72 0.53 -7.18
C ILE A 148 7.19 1.40 -6.01
N SER A 149 8.49 1.41 -5.70
CA SER A 149 9.04 2.23 -4.62
C SER A 149 8.92 3.72 -4.95
N GLU A 150 9.30 4.11 -6.17
CA GLU A 150 9.18 5.49 -6.66
C GLU A 150 7.71 5.95 -6.64
N ALA A 151 6.78 5.14 -7.14
CA ALA A 151 5.35 5.43 -7.08
C ALA A 151 4.84 5.51 -5.62
N THR A 152 5.32 4.65 -4.73
CA THR A 152 4.93 4.68 -3.31
C THR A 152 5.30 6.00 -2.65
N SER A 153 6.54 6.45 -2.84
CA SER A 153 6.99 7.75 -2.32
C SER A 153 6.27 8.92 -3.00
N HIS A 154 6.02 8.84 -4.31
CA HIS A 154 5.29 9.85 -5.07
C HIS A 154 3.85 10.04 -4.55
N GLU A 155 3.07 8.97 -4.45
CA GLU A 155 1.68 9.05 -3.98
C GLU A 155 1.60 9.46 -2.51
N ALA A 156 2.50 8.94 -1.66
CA ALA A 156 2.61 9.40 -0.28
C ALA A 156 2.94 10.91 -0.21
N GLY A 157 3.82 11.39 -1.10
CA GLY A 157 4.15 12.81 -1.25
C GLY A 157 2.93 13.67 -1.59
N HIS A 158 2.06 13.21 -2.49
CA HIS A 158 0.80 13.89 -2.77
C HIS A 158 -0.07 14.01 -1.51
N THR A 159 -0.19 12.97 -0.69
CA THR A 159 -0.96 13.06 0.57
C THR A 159 -0.40 14.12 1.52
N LEU A 160 0.90 14.42 1.43
CA LEU A 160 1.59 15.46 2.20
C LEU A 160 1.52 16.86 1.55
N GLY A 161 0.79 17.00 0.43
CA GLY A 161 0.56 18.27 -0.25
C GLY A 161 1.54 18.60 -1.36
N LEU A 162 2.40 17.66 -1.76
CA LEU A 162 3.29 17.84 -2.91
C LEU A 162 2.50 17.74 -4.22
N PHE A 163 2.91 18.51 -5.22
CA PHE A 163 2.39 18.45 -6.58
C PHE A 163 3.49 17.94 -7.51
N HIS A 164 3.08 17.53 -8.71
CA HIS A 164 4.02 17.21 -9.79
C HIS A 164 4.95 18.38 -10.08
N GLN A 165 6.13 18.04 -10.57
CA GLN A 165 7.06 19.03 -11.09
C GLN A 165 6.61 19.41 -12.48
N ALA A 166 6.45 20.71 -12.71
CA ALA A 166 6.08 21.25 -14.01
C ALA A 166 7.24 22.02 -14.65
N ASP A 167 7.47 21.81 -15.94
CA ASP A 167 8.33 22.68 -16.73
C ASP A 167 7.52 23.80 -17.35
N TYR A 168 8.13 24.99 -17.40
CA TYR A 168 7.52 26.20 -17.96
C TYR A 168 8.44 26.81 -19.01
N ASP A 169 7.85 27.45 -20.03
CA ASP A 169 8.61 28.26 -20.98
C ASP A 169 9.04 29.61 -20.37
N GLY A 170 9.82 30.39 -21.12
CA GLY A 170 10.26 31.73 -20.69
C GLY A 170 9.13 32.76 -20.53
N SER A 171 7.88 32.41 -20.89
CA SER A 171 6.67 33.20 -20.68
C SER A 171 5.77 32.65 -19.57
N CYS A 172 6.27 31.69 -18.77
CA CYS A 172 5.56 31.01 -17.70
C CYS A 172 4.34 30.17 -18.15
N ASN A 173 4.28 29.76 -19.43
CA ASN A 173 3.28 28.77 -19.86
C ASN A 173 3.76 27.36 -19.49
N LYS A 174 2.87 26.54 -18.93
CA LYS A 174 3.19 25.14 -18.57
C LYS A 174 3.42 24.31 -19.84
N LEU A 175 4.55 23.64 -19.90
CA LEU A 175 4.97 22.76 -21.00
C LEU A 175 4.70 21.28 -20.69
N SER A 176 5.00 20.86 -19.47
CA SER A 176 4.91 19.48 -19.02
C SER A 176 4.56 19.42 -17.54
N ASP A 177 4.23 18.22 -17.07
CA ASP A 177 4.07 17.85 -15.66
C ASP A 177 4.58 16.42 -15.50
N TYR A 178 5.34 16.14 -14.44
CA TYR A 178 5.86 14.79 -14.13
C TYR A 178 6.07 14.55 -12.64
#